data_AF-A0A3M0YAX1-F1
#
_entry.id   AF-A0A3M0YAX1-F1
#
_cell.length_a   1.000
_cell.length_b   1.000
_cell.length_c   1.000
_cell.angle_alpha   90.00
_cell.angle_beta   90.00
_cell.angle_gamma   90.00
#
_symmetry.space_group_name_H-M   'P 1'
#
loop_
_entity.id
_entity.type
_entity.pdbx_description
1 polymer ?
#
loop_
_entity_poly.entity_id
_entity_poly.type
_entity_poly.pdbx_seq_one_letter_code
_entity_poly.pdbx_strand_id
1 'polypeptide(L)' 'MLKTKHAMKQWSKLKAENSWTMFKVISEFVDGFERLNRIGPCVSIFGSARTSPNHKYYKMAVEIARRLTDEGYGIITG' A
#
# COMPACT_ATOMS: atom_id res chain seq x y z
N MET A 1 -20.96 -43.19 -15.16
CA MET A 1 -20.66 -41.74 -15.06
C MET A 1 -20.44 -41.38 -13.59
N LEU A 2 -19.18 -41.29 -13.15
CA LEU A 2 -18.83 -40.91 -11.78
C LEU A 2 -18.70 -39.38 -11.70
N LYS A 3 -19.60 -38.72 -10.96
CA LYS A 3 -19.48 -37.29 -10.65
C LYS A 3 -18.67 -37.13 -9.36
N THR A 4 -17.39 -36.77 -9.48
CA THR A 4 -16.56 -36.38 -8.34
C THR A 4 -16.94 -34.96 -7.90
N LYS A 5 -17.70 -34.84 -6.80
CA LYS A 5 -17.93 -33.55 -6.14
C LYS A 5 -16.63 -33.09 -5.48
N HIS A 6 -15.95 -32.09 -6.05
CA HIS A 6 -14.90 -31.39 -5.34
C HIS A 6 -15.53 -30.60 -4.18
N ALA A 7 -15.28 -31.01 -2.94
CA ALA A 7 -15.64 -30.22 -1.77
C ALA A 7 -14.80 -28.94 -1.76
N MET A 8 -15.44 -27.77 -1.81
CA MET A 8 -14.74 -26.49 -1.63
C MET A 8 -14.07 -26.48 -0.26
N LYS A 9 -12.75 -26.28 -0.23
CA LYS A 9 -12.01 -26.08 1.03
C LYS A 9 -12.51 -24.79 1.68
N GLN A 10 -13.18 -24.91 2.81
CA GLN A 10 -13.51 -23.76 3.64
C GLN A 10 -12.28 -23.36 4.45
N TRP A 11 -11.93 -22.08 4.41
CA TRP A 11 -10.95 -21.50 5.32
C TRP A 11 -11.45 -21.66 6.76
N SER A 12 -10.57 -22.07 7.68
CA SER A 12 -10.88 -22.34 9.08
C SER A 12 -11.59 -21.13 9.71
N LYS A 13 -12.85 -21.31 10.08
CA LYS A 13 -13.71 -20.28 10.68
C LYS A 13 -13.34 -20.08 12.16
N LEU A 14 -12.22 -19.42 12.44
CA LEU A 14 -11.86 -18.97 13.79
C LEU A 14 -12.43 -17.56 14.02
N LYS A 15 -13.64 -17.49 14.60
CA LYS A 15 -14.35 -16.21 14.87
C LYS A 15 -13.54 -15.22 15.73
N ALA A 16 -12.66 -15.71 16.61
CA ALA A 16 -11.84 -14.88 17.49
C ALA A 16 -10.61 -14.26 16.77
N GLU A 17 -9.92 -15.01 15.91
CA GLU A 17 -8.82 -14.46 15.07
C GLU A 17 -9.31 -13.32 14.17
N ASN A 18 -10.54 -13.45 13.66
CA ASN A 18 -11.15 -12.41 12.83
C ASN A 18 -11.38 -11.11 13.60
N SER A 19 -11.80 -11.18 14.87
CA SER A 19 -12.07 -9.97 15.68
C SER A 19 -10.77 -9.24 16.03
N TRP A 20 -9.71 -9.97 16.39
CA TRP A 20 -8.40 -9.38 16.67
C TRP A 20 -7.77 -8.74 15.43
N THR A 21 -7.92 -9.38 14.26
CA THR A 21 -7.48 -8.81 12.98
C THR A 21 -8.23 -7.52 12.65
N MET A 22 -9.54 -7.47 12.90
CA MET A 22 -10.32 -6.23 12.72
C MET A 22 -9.82 -5.09 13.61
N PHE A 23 -9.52 -5.37 14.88
CA PHE A 23 -8.94 -4.35 15.76
C PHE A 23 -7.58 -3.85 15.28
N LYS A 24 -6.72 -4.74 14.77
CA LYS A 24 -5.44 -4.33 14.16
C LYS A 24 -5.65 -3.41 12.95
N VAL A 25 -6.54 -3.78 12.04
CA VAL A 25 -6.86 -2.98 10.86
C VAL A 25 -7.35 -1.59 11.26
N ILE A 26 -8.30 -1.50 12.21
CA ILE A 26 -8.80 -0.21 12.70
C ILE A 26 -7.67 0.61 13.34
N SER A 27 -6.80 -0.02 14.13
CA SER A 27 -5.65 0.65 14.74
C SER A 27 -4.68 1.22 13.69
N GLU A 28 -4.40 0.47 12.63
CA GLU A 28 -3.55 0.93 11.52
C GLU A 28 -4.20 2.10 10.75
N PHE A 29 -5.51 2.06 10.56
CA PHE A 29 -6.24 3.18 9.96
C PHE A 29 -6.14 4.45 10.80
N VAL A 30 -6.40 4.37 12.12
CA VAL A 30 -6.33 5.53 13.02
C VAL A 30 -4.94 6.14 13.03
N ASP A 31 -3.89 5.32 13.20
CA ASP A 31 -2.50 5.77 13.16
C ASP A 31 -2.13 6.39 11.80
N GLY A 32 -2.59 5.79 10.70
CA GLY A 32 -2.42 6.32 9.34
C GLY A 32 -3.06 7.69 9.16
N PHE A 33 -4.32 7.84 9.57
CA PHE A 33 -5.03 9.12 9.47
C PHE A 33 -4.39 10.21 10.33
N GLU A 34 -4.02 9.92 11.57
CA GLU A 34 -3.39 10.91 12.45
C GLU A 34 -2.06 11.41 11.89
N ARG A 35 -1.25 10.52 11.30
CA ARG A 35 0.00 10.91 10.64
C ARG A 35 -0.24 11.73 9.39
N LEU A 36 -1.14 11.28 8.51
CA LEU A 36 -1.43 11.93 7.23
C LEU A 36 -2.13 13.29 7.41
N ASN A 37 -2.92 13.48 8.46
CA ASN A 37 -3.63 14.73 8.73
C ASN A 37 -2.69 15.90 9.09
N ARG A 38 -1.43 15.63 9.43
CA ARG A 38 -0.43 16.66 9.77
C ARG A 38 0.42 17.09 8.57
N ILE A 39 0.26 16.45 7.42
CA ILE A 39 1.11 16.67 6.24
C ILE A 39 0.45 17.68 5.30
N GLY A 40 1.26 18.54 4.68
CA GLY A 40 0.83 19.50 3.66
C GLY A 40 0.46 18.84 2.32
N PRO A 41 0.30 19.62 1.23
CA PRO A 41 -0.06 19.09 -0.08
C PRO A 41 0.98 18.07 -0.55
N CYS A 42 0.51 16.89 -0.97
CA CYS A 42 1.37 15.78 -1.39
C CYS A 42 0.96 15.22 -2.76
N VAL A 43 1.93 14.67 -3.47
CA VAL A 43 1.75 13.92 -4.73
C VAL A 43 2.17 12.46 -4.53
N SER A 44 1.30 11.53 -4.90
CA SER A 44 1.63 10.11 -4.86
C SER A 44 2.32 9.65 -6.15
N ILE A 45 3.51 9.04 -6.03
CA ILE A 45 4.26 8.49 -7.16
C ILE A 45 4.33 6.97 -7.05
N PHE A 46 3.94 6.27 -8.12
CA PHE A 46 4.01 4.82 -8.21
C PHE A 46 4.95 4.38 -9.35
N GLY A 47 5.61 3.25 -9.15
CA GLY A 47 6.52 2.67 -10.12
C GLY A 47 6.83 1.21 -9.79
N SER A 48 7.58 0.54 -10.66
CA SER A 48 8.00 -0.85 -10.42
C SER A 48 8.98 -0.93 -9.25
N ALA A 49 8.66 -1.76 -8.25
CA ALA A 49 9.53 -2.07 -7.11
C ALA A 49 10.85 -2.79 -7.48
N ARG A 50 10.98 -3.22 -8.74
CA ARG A 50 12.13 -4.00 -9.25
C ARG A 50 13.07 -3.18 -10.14
N THR A 51 12.77 -1.91 -10.35
CA THR A 51 13.54 -1.07 -11.27
C THR A 51 14.88 -0.68 -10.66
N SER A 52 15.98 -1.02 -11.33
CA SER A 52 17.33 -0.68 -10.89
C SER A 52 17.54 0.85 -10.82
N PRO A 53 18.34 1.37 -9.85
CA PRO A 53 18.69 2.79 -9.77
C PRO A 53 19.34 3.36 -11.04
N ASN A 54 20.04 2.53 -11.82
CA ASN A 54 20.67 2.95 -13.07
C ASN A 54 19.69 3.05 -14.25
N HIS A 55 18.46 2.56 -14.09
CA HIS A 55 17.46 2.54 -15.14
C HIS A 55 16.95 3.96 -15.44
N LYS A 56 16.71 4.26 -16.72
CA LYS A 56 16.26 5.60 -17.17
C LYS A 56 15.00 6.10 -16.42
N TYR A 57 14.04 5.22 -16.17
CA TYR A 57 12.80 5.57 -15.47
C TYR A 57 13.01 5.81 -13.96
N TYR A 58 14.00 5.18 -13.34
CA TYR A 58 14.34 5.48 -11.95
C TYR A 58 14.89 6.89 -11.84
N LYS A 59 15.88 7.23 -12.68
CA LYS A 59 16.46 8.58 -12.73
C LYS A 59 15.42 9.65 -13.05
N MET A 60 14.50 9.35 -13.98
CA MET A 60 13.40 10.24 -14.32
C MET A 60 12.44 10.45 -13.14
N ALA A 61 12.06 9.39 -12.41
CA ALA A 61 11.21 9.51 -11.24
C ALA A 61 11.86 10.35 -10.13
N VAL A 62 13.17 10.20 -9.92
CA VAL A 62 13.95 11.04 -8.98
C VAL A 62 13.89 12.50 -9.38
N GLU A 63 14.10 12.84 -10.65
CA GLU A 63 14.06 14.23 -11.11
C GLU A 63 12.65 14.84 -11.02
N ILE A 64 11.62 14.06 -11.32
CA ILE A 64 10.22 14.50 -11.16
C ILE A 64 9.91 14.78 -9.68
N ALA A 65 10.28 13.84 -8.79
CA ALA A 65 10.06 14.00 -7.36
C ALA A 65 10.79 15.23 -6.80
N ARG A 66 12.04 15.45 -7.22
CA ARG A 66 12.83 16.63 -6.84
C ARG A 66 12.14 17.93 -7.23
N ARG A 67 11.68 18.03 -8.48
CA ARG A 67 11.00 19.24 -8.97
C ARG A 67 9.69 19.50 -8.24
N LEU A 68 8.94 18.45 -7.90
CA LEU A 68 7.71 18.60 -7.11
C LEU A 68 8.00 19.09 -5.68
N THR A 69 9.06 18.58 -5.05
CA THR A 69 9.47 19.04 -3.71
C THR A 69 9.99 20.46 -3.72
N ASP A 70 10.71 20.87 -4.77
CA ASP A 70 11.19 22.24 -4.95
C ASP A 70 10.01 23.24 -5.07
N GLU A 71 8.86 22.80 -5.61
CA GLU A 71 7.61 23.57 -5.70
C GLU A 71 6.73 23.47 -4.42
N GLY A 72 7.21 22.81 -3.37
CA GLY A 72 6.54 22.75 -2.06
C GLY A 72 5.55 21.59 -1.87
N TYR A 73 5.57 20.57 -2.74
CA TYR A 73 4.79 19.34 -2.55
C TYR A 73 5.57 18.27 -1.78
N GLY A 74 4.91 17.58 -0.84
CA GLY A 74 5.41 16.32 -0.31
C GLY A 74 5.25 15.16 -1.31
N ILE A 75 6.02 14.09 -1.16
CA ILE A 75 5.92 12.88 -2.01
C ILE A 75 5.51 11.68 -1.15
N ILE A 76 4.51 10.95 -1.62
CA ILE A 76 4.05 9.68 -1.01
C ILE A 76 4.28 8.54 -2.02
N THR A 77 4.75 7.39 -1.56
CA THR A 77 4.95 6.20 -2.39
C THR A 77 4.33 4.96 -1.73
N GLY A 78 4.17 3.90 -2.50
CA GLY A 78 3.75 2.58 -2.01
C GLY A 78 4.91 1.64 -1.70
#